data_AF-A0A3A8ZEE6-F1
#
_entry.id   AF-A0A3A8ZEE6-F1
#
_cell.length_a   1.000
_cell.length_b   1.000
_cell.length_c   1.000
_cell.angle_alpha   90.00
_cell.angle_beta   90.00
_cell.angle_gamma   90.00
#
_symmetry.space_group_name_H-M   'P 1'
#
loop_
_entity.id
_entity.type
_entity.pdbx_description
1 polymer ?
#
loop_
_entity_poly.entity_id
_entity_poly.type
_entity_poly.pdbx_seq_one_letter_code
_entity_poly.pdbx_strand_id
1 'polypeptide(L)'
;MSLKQECIDIINLITEPLKKDEYDLYETETNSIRDICELTGEDVTYGDCFECEYYEHCPYKKHVKVDVSFWDYSDFQRNYVFAKKPSVNKGIHYINNRKQLMDEMSQFKKEIEQYKDYYAEFGEKYSDFMEYAKEFGEKLREEYSFFENMSTDILPIVFHTDFAKDSEGKTNYAKRGNFTSIGKQNMINVYYCMDDVEDTKRNIRHELLHYFLYMSGMKYLDEDAIFHYLCGIYDAHAYKEMGEEEQGLYDKLVFVIPELEKKCKELNCKDGAFNANRDVVLMAVGNDREDFSNKELFDYGMKLLNMTVKEKA
;
A
#
# COMPACT_ATOMS: atom_id res chain seq x y z
N MET A 1 3.68 18.66 -45.53
CA MET A 1 3.99 18.12 -44.19
C MET A 1 4.12 16.61 -44.32
N SER A 2 5.19 16.00 -43.84
CA SER A 2 5.32 14.53 -43.85
C SER A 2 4.50 13.92 -42.70
N LEU A 3 4.09 12.66 -42.82
CA LEU A 3 3.40 11.95 -41.72
C LEU A 3 4.25 11.92 -40.45
N LYS A 4 5.57 11.77 -40.59
CA LYS A 4 6.53 11.84 -39.48
C LYS A 4 6.46 13.18 -38.75
N GLN A 5 6.50 14.29 -39.49
CA GLN A 5 6.45 15.62 -38.86
C GLN A 5 5.08 15.87 -38.22
N GLU A 6 3.98 15.52 -38.90
CA GLU A 6 2.62 15.67 -38.36
C GLU A 6 2.45 14.85 -37.06
N CYS A 7 3.06 13.66 -36.96
CA CYS A 7 3.07 12.88 -35.72
C CYS A 7 3.82 13.58 -34.58
N ILE A 8 5.04 14.08 -34.84
CA ILE A 8 5.82 14.82 -33.84
C ILE A 8 5.06 16.07 -33.37
N ASP A 9 4.47 16.82 -34.31
CA ASP A 9 3.72 18.03 -34.01
C ASP A 9 2.50 17.71 -33.11
N ILE A 10 1.79 16.61 -33.37
CA ILE A 10 0.63 16.20 -32.54
C ILE A 10 1.08 15.71 -31.16
N ILE A 11 2.13 14.90 -31.06
CA ILE A 11 2.69 14.46 -29.76
C ILE A 11 3.03 15.69 -28.92
N ASN A 12 3.79 16.63 -29.48
CA ASN A 12 4.17 17.85 -28.78
C ASN A 12 2.93 18.68 -28.36
N LEU A 13 1.93 18.82 -29.23
CA LEU A 13 0.69 19.53 -28.88
C LEU A 13 -0.07 18.88 -27.72
N ILE A 14 0.01 17.56 -27.58
CA ILE A 14 -0.63 16.81 -26.48
C ILE A 14 0.18 16.95 -25.19
N THR A 15 1.51 16.84 -25.25
CA THR A 15 2.36 16.71 -24.07
C THR A 15 2.95 18.02 -23.55
N GLU A 16 3.13 19.05 -24.39
CA GLU A 16 3.67 20.34 -23.95
C GLU A 16 2.85 20.99 -22.80
N PRO A 17 1.50 21.00 -22.84
CA PRO A 17 0.72 21.53 -21.72
C PRO A 17 0.89 20.76 -20.40
N LEU A 18 1.45 19.54 -20.46
CA LEU A 18 1.66 18.68 -19.30
C LEU A 18 3.04 18.86 -18.67
N LYS A 19 3.98 19.54 -19.35
CA LYS A 19 5.31 19.86 -18.80
C LYS A 19 5.16 21.04 -17.83
N LYS A 20 5.06 20.76 -16.53
CA LYS A 20 4.93 21.76 -15.48
C LYS A 20 6.27 22.17 -14.86
N ASP A 21 7.24 21.26 -14.80
CA ASP A 21 8.58 21.50 -14.26
C ASP A 21 9.70 20.79 -15.07
N GLU A 22 10.97 21.12 -14.80
CA GLU A 22 12.17 20.51 -15.43
C GLU A 22 12.27 18.98 -15.24
N TYR A 23 11.42 18.40 -14.39
CA TYR A 23 11.35 16.97 -14.08
C TYR A 23 10.18 16.24 -14.75
N ASP A 24 9.32 16.93 -15.52
CA ASP A 24 8.31 16.27 -16.35
C ASP A 24 8.95 15.81 -17.66
N LEU A 25 9.50 14.60 -17.63
CA LEU A 25 10.34 14.05 -18.68
C LEU A 25 9.49 13.38 -19.77
N TYR A 26 8.86 14.17 -20.64
CA TYR A 26 8.36 13.66 -21.92
C TYR A 26 9.43 13.84 -22.99
N GLU A 27 9.94 12.73 -23.52
CA GLU A 27 10.97 12.74 -24.55
C GLU A 27 10.46 12.13 -25.86
N THR A 28 10.83 12.78 -26.96
CA THR A 28 10.61 12.28 -28.31
C THR A 28 11.95 12.19 -29.04
N GLU A 29 12.39 10.96 -29.29
CA GLU A 29 13.57 10.68 -30.10
C GLU A 29 13.17 10.44 -31.55
N THR A 30 14.06 10.80 -32.49
CA THR A 30 13.81 10.58 -33.92
C THR A 30 14.93 9.78 -34.55
N ASN A 31 14.57 8.88 -35.47
CA ASN A 31 15.51 7.99 -36.17
C ASN A 31 16.40 7.16 -35.23
N SER A 32 15.87 6.73 -34.08
CA SER A 32 16.60 5.95 -33.08
C SER A 32 16.56 4.44 -33.40
N ILE A 33 17.42 3.69 -32.71
CA ILE A 33 17.38 2.24 -32.67
C ILE A 33 16.79 1.87 -31.32
N ARG A 34 15.77 1.02 -31.33
CA ARG A 34 15.11 0.50 -30.14
C ARG A 34 15.31 -1.00 -30.02
N ASP A 35 15.42 -1.45 -28.79
CA ASP A 35 15.52 -2.85 -28.43
C ASP A 35 14.14 -3.33 -28.05
N ILE A 36 13.50 -4.14 -28.89
CA ILE A 36 12.15 -4.62 -28.66
C ILE A 36 12.20 -6.10 -28.26
N CYS A 37 11.50 -6.45 -27.18
CA CYS A 37 11.29 -7.85 -26.81
C CYS A 37 10.28 -8.50 -27.77
N GLU A 38 10.67 -9.52 -28.54
CA GLU A 38 9.77 -10.17 -29.49
C GLU A 38 8.62 -10.96 -28.82
N LEU A 39 8.77 -11.34 -27.54
CA LEU A 39 7.73 -12.03 -26.78
C LEU A 39 6.60 -11.08 -26.38
N THR A 40 6.94 -10.05 -25.61
CA THR A 40 5.97 -9.10 -25.02
C THR A 40 5.63 -7.96 -25.97
N GLY A 41 6.59 -7.54 -26.82
CA GLY A 41 6.50 -6.32 -27.60
C GLY A 41 6.94 -5.07 -26.85
N GLU A 42 7.44 -5.21 -25.62
CA GLU A 42 7.95 -4.07 -24.84
C GLU A 42 9.26 -3.54 -25.42
N ASP A 43 9.47 -2.23 -25.29
CA ASP A 43 10.73 -1.58 -25.58
C ASP A 43 11.61 -1.61 -24.32
N VAL A 44 12.76 -2.26 -24.47
CA VAL A 44 13.77 -2.55 -23.43
C VAL A 44 15.08 -1.83 -23.73
N THR A 45 15.03 -0.71 -24.46
CA THR A 45 16.22 0.07 -24.81
C THR A 45 16.91 0.67 -23.58
N TYR A 46 16.11 1.11 -22.61
CA TYR A 46 16.58 1.82 -21.40
C TYR A 46 16.18 1.11 -20.10
N GLY A 47 15.65 -0.11 -20.19
CA GLY A 47 15.17 -0.86 -19.03
C GLY A 47 14.97 -2.34 -19.36
N ASP A 48 14.50 -3.09 -18.37
CA ASP A 48 14.27 -4.53 -18.47
C ASP A 48 12.80 -4.85 -18.78
N CYS A 49 12.57 -6.03 -19.34
CA CYS A 49 11.22 -6.54 -19.59
C CYS A 49 10.65 -7.13 -18.29
N PHE A 50 9.98 -6.31 -17.48
CA PHE A 50 9.58 -6.66 -16.10
C PHE A 50 8.65 -7.88 -16.01
N GLU A 51 7.88 -8.17 -17.05
CA GLU A 51 6.98 -9.33 -17.09
C GLU A 51 7.60 -10.56 -17.79
N CYS A 52 8.85 -10.47 -18.25
CA CYS A 52 9.52 -11.54 -18.98
C CYS A 52 10.50 -12.32 -18.09
N GLU A 53 10.39 -13.65 -18.13
CA GLU A 53 11.27 -14.58 -17.40
C GLU A 53 12.76 -14.44 -17.76
N TYR A 54 13.10 -13.72 -18.84
CA TYR A 54 14.47 -13.53 -19.33
C TYR A 54 15.09 -12.17 -18.97
N TYR A 55 14.39 -11.31 -18.22
CA TYR A 55 14.83 -10.04 -17.58
C TYR A 55 16.15 -9.44 -18.11
N GLU A 56 17.29 -9.75 -17.49
CA GLU A 56 18.62 -9.18 -17.82
C GLU A 56 19.26 -9.75 -19.10
N HIS A 57 18.88 -10.95 -19.55
CA HIS A 57 19.52 -11.68 -20.64
C HIS A 57 18.49 -12.14 -21.67
N CYS A 58 17.61 -11.24 -22.10
CA CYS A 58 16.54 -11.54 -23.05
C CYS A 58 17.09 -12.01 -24.41
N PRO A 59 16.97 -13.32 -24.76
CA PRO A 59 17.43 -13.81 -26.06
C PRO A 59 16.49 -13.40 -27.20
N TYR A 60 15.32 -12.84 -26.87
CA TYR A 60 14.29 -12.36 -27.80
C TYR A 60 14.38 -10.87 -28.07
N LYS A 61 15.48 -10.22 -27.67
CA LYS A 61 15.73 -8.80 -27.94
C LYS A 61 16.07 -8.58 -29.41
N LYS A 62 15.37 -7.63 -30.03
CA LYS A 62 15.56 -7.26 -31.44
C LYS A 62 15.81 -5.77 -31.60
N HIS A 63 16.89 -5.45 -32.28
CA HIS A 63 17.21 -4.08 -32.67
C HIS A 63 16.33 -3.65 -33.84
N VAL A 64 15.44 -2.69 -33.60
CA VAL A 64 14.51 -2.15 -34.60
C VAL A 64 14.82 -0.67 -34.79
N LYS A 65 15.01 -0.26 -36.04
CA LYS A 65 15.08 1.17 -36.37
C LYS A 65 13.67 1.75 -36.37
N VAL A 66 13.46 2.80 -35.60
CA VAL A 66 12.18 3.52 -35.50
C VAL A 66 12.33 4.96 -35.97
N ASP A 67 11.27 5.51 -36.55
CA ASP A 67 11.31 6.86 -37.09
C ASP A 67 11.07 7.92 -36.01
N VAL A 68 10.16 7.62 -35.08
CA VAL A 68 9.81 8.42 -33.90
C VAL A 68 9.62 7.46 -32.74
N SER A 69 10.19 7.78 -31.59
CA SER A 69 9.97 7.08 -30.34
C SER A 69 9.60 8.10 -29.28
N PHE A 70 8.60 7.79 -28.49
CA PHE A 70 8.11 8.60 -27.38
C PHE A 70 8.22 7.80 -26.08
N TRP A 71 8.63 8.48 -25.02
CA TRP A 71 8.68 7.95 -23.66
C TRP A 71 8.41 9.05 -22.64
N ASP A 72 7.69 8.72 -21.57
CA ASP A 72 7.38 9.60 -20.44
C ASP A 72 8.24 9.32 -19.19
N TYR A 73 9.31 8.55 -19.33
CA TYR A 73 10.18 8.08 -18.22
C TYR A 73 9.47 7.19 -17.19
N SER A 74 8.27 6.69 -17.53
CA SER A 74 7.54 5.67 -16.79
C SER A 74 7.25 4.47 -17.72
N ASP A 75 6.09 3.84 -17.57
CA ASP A 75 5.65 2.67 -18.34
C ASP A 75 5.04 3.03 -19.70
N PHE A 76 4.85 4.31 -20.02
CA PHE A 76 4.18 4.72 -21.25
C PHE A 76 5.17 5.03 -22.39
N GLN A 77 5.34 4.05 -23.26
CA GLN A 77 6.24 4.13 -24.42
C GLN A 77 5.50 3.86 -25.73
N ARG A 78 5.97 4.54 -26.80
CA ARG A 78 5.44 4.35 -28.16
C ARG A 78 6.53 4.46 -29.21
N ASN A 79 6.52 3.52 -30.14
CA ASN A 79 7.49 3.45 -31.22
C ASN A 79 6.81 3.41 -32.58
N TYR A 80 7.17 4.35 -33.46
CA TYR A 80 6.50 4.57 -34.73
C TYR A 80 7.43 4.35 -35.93
N VAL A 81 6.90 3.72 -36.98
CA VAL A 81 7.57 3.56 -38.28
C VAL A 81 6.64 3.99 -39.41
N PHE A 82 7.10 4.88 -40.28
CA PHE A 82 6.33 5.44 -41.40
C PHE A 82 6.74 4.79 -42.72
N ALA A 83 6.32 3.54 -42.97
CA ALA A 83 6.79 2.74 -44.11
C ALA A 83 5.67 2.12 -44.94
N LYS A 84 5.72 2.24 -46.28
CA LYS A 84 4.67 1.70 -47.19
C LYS A 84 4.41 0.19 -47.09
N LYS A 85 5.34 -0.60 -46.55
CA LYS A 85 5.16 -2.02 -46.24
C LYS A 85 5.58 -2.26 -44.79
N PRO A 86 4.65 -2.59 -43.89
CA PRO A 86 4.99 -2.86 -42.50
C PRO A 86 5.74 -4.20 -42.39
N SER A 87 6.86 -4.22 -41.68
CA SER A 87 7.32 -5.44 -41.01
C SER A 87 6.47 -5.62 -39.77
N VAL A 88 5.89 -6.77 -39.46
CA VAL A 88 5.05 -6.88 -38.25
C VAL A 88 5.94 -7.22 -37.06
N ASN A 89 6.44 -6.19 -36.38
CA ASN A 89 7.06 -6.34 -35.06
C ASN A 89 6.02 -5.93 -34.01
N LYS A 90 5.84 -6.74 -32.95
CA LYS A 90 5.08 -6.33 -31.77
C LYS A 90 5.72 -5.08 -31.15
N GLY A 91 4.93 -4.22 -30.51
CA GLY A 91 5.44 -2.98 -29.91
C GLY A 91 5.71 -1.82 -30.86
N ILE A 92 5.62 -2.03 -32.18
CA ILE A 92 5.87 -0.99 -33.19
C ILE A 92 4.57 -0.64 -33.92
N HIS A 93 4.25 0.65 -33.94
CA HIS A 93 3.09 1.22 -34.62
C HIS A 93 3.48 1.65 -36.04
N TYR A 94 3.00 0.92 -37.04
CA TYR A 94 3.28 1.20 -38.45
C TYR A 94 2.22 2.13 -39.06
N ILE A 95 2.65 3.33 -39.50
CA ILE A 95 1.76 4.39 -39.98
C ILE A 95 2.05 4.69 -41.45
N ASN A 96 1.13 4.33 -42.34
CA ASN A 96 1.34 4.39 -43.79
C ASN A 96 0.55 5.51 -44.46
N ASN A 97 -0.46 6.02 -43.77
CA ASN A 97 -1.33 7.07 -44.26
C ASN A 97 -1.85 7.93 -43.10
N ARG A 98 -2.43 9.08 -43.45
CA ARG A 98 -2.92 10.06 -42.49
C ARG A 98 -4.09 9.54 -41.64
N LYS A 99 -4.92 8.64 -42.17
CA LYS A 99 -6.03 8.06 -41.39
C LYS A 99 -5.49 7.25 -40.22
N GLN A 100 -4.52 6.36 -40.48
CA GLN A 100 -3.85 5.59 -39.43
C GLN A 100 -3.15 6.48 -38.40
N LEU A 101 -2.51 7.57 -38.85
CA LEU A 101 -1.91 8.54 -37.95
C LEU A 101 -2.96 9.15 -37.00
N MET A 102 -4.09 9.60 -37.53
CA MET A 102 -5.13 10.24 -36.72
C MET A 102 -5.80 9.27 -35.74
N ASP A 103 -6.05 8.03 -36.19
CA ASP A 103 -6.59 6.97 -35.33
C ASP A 103 -5.63 6.66 -34.16
N GLU A 104 -4.34 6.52 -34.45
CA GLU A 104 -3.28 6.28 -33.46
C GLU A 104 -3.12 7.47 -32.50
N MET A 105 -3.04 8.70 -33.00
CA MET A 105 -2.88 9.88 -32.15
C MET A 105 -4.11 10.14 -31.27
N SER A 106 -5.31 9.78 -31.75
CA SER A 106 -6.54 9.82 -30.95
C SER A 106 -6.45 8.84 -29.78
N GLN A 107 -5.93 7.62 -30.00
CA GLN A 107 -5.72 6.63 -28.96
C GLN A 107 -4.60 7.03 -27.99
N PHE A 108 -3.47 7.50 -28.51
CA PHE A 108 -2.36 8.06 -27.73
C PHE A 108 -2.83 9.16 -26.77
N LYS A 109 -3.59 10.14 -27.29
CA LYS A 109 -4.16 11.22 -26.48
C LYS A 109 -5.02 10.67 -25.35
N LYS A 110 -5.91 9.73 -25.67
CA LYS A 110 -6.82 9.13 -24.70
C LYS A 110 -6.05 8.43 -23.57
N GLU A 111 -5.00 7.70 -23.88
CA GLU A 111 -4.19 6.99 -22.87
C GLU A 111 -3.40 7.96 -21.98
N ILE A 112 -2.80 9.02 -22.55
CA ILE A 112 -2.16 10.10 -21.79
C ILE A 112 -3.17 10.79 -20.84
N GLU A 113 -4.37 11.09 -21.33
CA GLU A 113 -5.42 11.71 -20.50
C GLU A 113 -5.87 10.76 -19.38
N GLN A 114 -6.05 9.47 -19.66
CA GLN A 114 -6.38 8.46 -18.65
C GLN A 114 -5.32 8.33 -17.57
N TYR A 115 -4.04 8.30 -17.95
CA TYR A 115 -2.93 8.25 -17.00
C TYR A 115 -2.93 9.48 -16.09
N LYS A 116 -3.04 10.68 -16.68
CA LYS A 116 -3.11 11.93 -15.92
C LYS A 116 -4.30 11.96 -14.96
N ASP A 117 -5.48 11.53 -15.41
CA ASP A 117 -6.68 11.49 -14.58
C ASP A 117 -6.53 10.45 -13.44
N TYR A 118 -5.88 9.32 -13.69
CA TYR A 118 -5.55 8.32 -12.65
C TYR A 118 -4.64 8.87 -11.56
N TYR A 119 -3.58 9.62 -11.89
CA TYR A 119 -2.71 10.24 -10.89
C TYR A 119 -3.41 11.36 -10.10
N ALA A 120 -4.32 12.09 -10.75
CA ALA A 120 -5.15 13.07 -10.05
C ALA A 120 -6.07 12.37 -9.03
N GLU A 121 -6.74 11.29 -9.43
CA GLU A 121 -7.56 10.47 -8.55
C GLU A 121 -6.73 9.86 -7.40
N PHE A 122 -5.53 9.38 -7.68
CA PHE A 122 -4.61 8.88 -6.66
C PHE A 122 -4.24 9.97 -5.65
N GLY A 123 -3.98 11.20 -6.09
CA GLY A 123 -3.68 12.32 -5.20
C GLY A 123 -4.85 12.69 -4.27
N GLU A 124 -6.08 12.64 -4.78
CA GLU A 124 -7.30 12.83 -3.97
C GLU A 124 -7.45 11.69 -2.95
N LYS A 125 -7.41 10.43 -3.41
CA LYS A 125 -7.50 9.25 -2.53
C LYS A 125 -6.39 9.19 -1.50
N TYR A 126 -5.16 9.61 -1.83
CA TYR A 126 -4.04 9.68 -0.89
C TYR A 126 -4.38 10.59 0.29
N SER A 127 -4.96 11.76 0.00
CA SER A 127 -5.36 12.73 1.01
C SER A 127 -6.48 12.16 1.89
N ASP A 128 -7.50 11.57 1.27
CA ASP A 128 -8.62 10.94 1.97
C ASP A 128 -8.18 9.80 2.88
N PHE A 129 -7.26 8.94 2.41
CA PHE A 129 -6.73 7.83 3.20
C PHE A 129 -5.85 8.31 4.36
N MET A 130 -5.07 9.37 4.15
CA MET A 130 -4.27 9.96 5.23
C MET A 130 -5.15 10.64 6.29
N GLU A 131 -6.22 11.32 5.88
CA GLU A 131 -7.22 11.88 6.80
C GLU A 131 -7.91 10.77 7.59
N TYR A 132 -8.37 9.72 6.91
CA TYR A 132 -8.94 8.54 7.55
C TYR A 132 -7.99 7.89 8.56
N ALA A 133 -6.71 7.73 8.19
CA ALA A 133 -5.67 7.21 9.07
C ALA A 133 -5.49 8.07 10.32
N LYS A 134 -5.53 9.40 10.17
CA LYS A 134 -5.47 10.35 11.27
C LYS A 134 -6.68 10.21 12.20
N GLU A 135 -7.90 10.22 11.65
CA GLU A 135 -9.13 10.05 12.42
C GLU A 135 -9.14 8.75 13.22
N PHE A 136 -8.72 7.65 12.60
CA PHE A 136 -8.60 6.37 13.27
C PHE A 136 -7.54 6.39 14.39
N GLY A 137 -6.37 6.99 14.12
CA GLY A 137 -5.33 7.17 15.12
C GLY A 137 -5.80 8.01 16.32
N GLU A 138 -6.51 9.12 16.10
CA GLU A 138 -7.07 9.94 17.18
C GLU A 138 -8.08 9.16 18.01
N LYS A 139 -8.95 8.39 17.35
CA LYS A 139 -9.88 7.50 18.04
C LYS A 139 -9.15 6.54 18.99
N LEU A 140 -8.04 5.94 18.55
CA LEU A 140 -7.24 5.05 19.40
C LEU A 140 -6.65 5.79 20.61
N ARG A 141 -6.15 7.02 20.41
CA ARG A 141 -5.58 7.86 21.48
C ARG A 141 -6.61 8.25 22.54
N GLU A 142 -7.80 8.63 22.10
CA GLU A 142 -8.90 8.99 22.99
C GLU A 142 -9.44 7.78 23.73
N GLU A 143 -9.47 6.62 23.08
CA GLU A 143 -10.04 5.42 23.65
C GLU A 143 -9.12 4.72 24.64
N TYR A 144 -7.80 4.65 24.40
CA TYR A 144 -6.85 3.90 25.25
C TYR A 144 -5.74 4.78 25.82
N SER A 145 -5.59 4.75 27.14
CA SER A 145 -4.57 5.54 27.86
C SER A 145 -3.13 5.20 27.44
N PHE A 146 -2.85 3.96 27.07
CA PHE A 146 -1.53 3.54 26.60
C PHE A 146 -1.18 4.02 25.17
N PHE A 147 -2.13 4.67 24.48
CA PHE A 147 -1.89 5.35 23.20
C PHE A 147 -1.90 6.89 23.32
N GLU A 148 -2.19 7.47 24.48
CA GLU A 148 -2.38 8.93 24.66
C GLU A 148 -1.25 9.79 24.05
N ASN A 149 0.00 9.33 24.21
CA ASN A 149 1.21 10.03 23.76
C ASN A 149 1.58 9.80 22.28
N MET A 150 0.79 9.03 21.54
CA MET A 150 1.03 8.79 20.12
C MET A 150 0.81 10.06 19.31
N SER A 151 1.70 10.35 18.35
CA SER A 151 1.47 11.43 17.39
C SER A 151 0.69 10.91 16.18
N THR A 152 -0.36 11.63 15.83
CA THR A 152 -1.27 11.42 14.69
C THR A 152 -1.14 12.52 13.64
N ASP A 153 -0.39 13.58 13.94
CA ASP A 153 -0.14 14.68 13.00
C ASP A 153 0.80 14.25 11.87
N ILE A 154 1.71 13.33 12.15
CA ILE A 154 2.65 12.78 11.17
C ILE A 154 2.66 11.26 11.32
N LEU A 155 1.82 10.59 10.52
CA LEU A 155 1.79 9.14 10.42
C LEU A 155 2.78 8.68 9.33
N PRO A 156 3.62 7.67 9.58
CA PRO A 156 4.65 7.25 8.64
C PRO A 156 4.08 6.31 7.56
N ILE A 157 3.00 6.71 6.87
CA ILE A 157 2.31 5.89 5.88
C ILE A 157 2.73 6.28 4.47
N VAL A 158 3.02 5.27 3.65
CA VAL A 158 3.24 5.40 2.21
C VAL A 158 2.23 4.53 1.47
N PHE A 159 1.46 5.14 0.57
CA PHE A 159 0.50 4.47 -0.29
C PHE A 159 1.13 4.13 -1.62
N HIS A 160 0.93 2.89 -2.08
CA HIS A 160 1.45 2.40 -3.35
C HIS A 160 0.28 1.98 -4.26
N THR A 161 0.33 2.41 -5.51
CA THR A 161 -0.62 2.00 -6.55
C THR A 161 -0.43 0.54 -6.94
N ASP A 162 0.79 0.02 -6.79
CA ASP A 162 1.18 -1.34 -7.16
C ASP A 162 1.18 -2.32 -5.99
N PHE A 163 1.26 -3.60 -6.35
CA PHE A 163 1.43 -4.70 -5.41
C PHE A 163 2.83 -4.71 -4.78
N ALA A 164 2.89 -5.23 -3.56
CA ALA A 164 4.17 -5.51 -2.90
C ALA A 164 5.02 -6.47 -3.73
N LYS A 165 6.35 -6.29 -3.68
CA LYS A 165 7.32 -7.23 -4.23
C LYS A 165 7.97 -8.04 -3.09
N ASP A 166 8.27 -9.31 -3.34
CA ASP A 166 9.04 -10.14 -2.43
C ASP A 166 10.56 -9.87 -2.55
N SER A 167 11.37 -10.63 -1.80
CA SER A 167 12.84 -10.48 -1.80
C SER A 167 13.51 -10.85 -3.12
N GLU A 168 12.81 -11.55 -4.02
CA GLU A 168 13.27 -11.90 -5.36
C GLU A 168 12.69 -10.95 -6.43
N GLY A 169 11.95 -9.92 -6.03
CA GLY A 169 11.30 -8.97 -6.94
C GLY A 169 9.99 -9.48 -7.56
N LYS A 170 9.48 -10.64 -7.13
CA LYS A 170 8.20 -11.17 -7.65
C LYS A 170 7.02 -10.52 -6.95
N THR A 171 5.92 -10.38 -7.69
CA THR A 171 4.68 -9.80 -7.18
C THR A 171 4.08 -10.69 -6.08
N ASN A 172 3.84 -10.10 -4.91
CA ASN A 172 3.15 -10.73 -3.80
C ASN A 172 1.71 -10.20 -3.72
N TYR A 173 0.78 -10.93 -4.35
CA TYR A 173 -0.64 -10.57 -4.42
C TYR A 173 -1.37 -10.62 -3.06
N ALA A 174 -0.84 -11.34 -2.07
CA ALA A 174 -1.47 -11.48 -0.76
C ALA A 174 -1.14 -10.30 0.17
N LYS A 175 0.03 -9.67 -0.02
CA LYS A 175 0.52 -8.62 0.87
C LYS A 175 -0.06 -7.26 0.50
N ARG A 176 -1.06 -6.81 1.27
CA ARG A 176 -1.74 -5.52 1.09
C ARG A 176 -1.23 -4.42 2.02
N GLY A 177 -0.54 -4.79 3.09
CA GLY A 177 0.00 -3.87 4.09
C GLY A 177 1.33 -4.39 4.65
N ASN A 178 2.10 -3.47 5.25
CA ASN A 178 3.31 -3.79 6.00
C ASN A 178 3.80 -2.65 6.87
N PHE A 179 3.80 -2.87 8.18
CA PHE A 179 4.61 -2.14 9.13
C PHE A 179 6.05 -2.67 9.20
N THR A 180 7.03 -1.80 8.93
CA THR A 180 8.46 -2.12 9.04
C THR A 180 9.18 -1.08 9.89
N SER A 181 10.05 -1.55 10.79
CA SER A 181 11.01 -0.72 11.51
C SER A 181 12.43 -1.03 11.05
N ILE A 182 13.14 -0.03 10.52
CA ILE A 182 14.54 -0.15 10.10
C ILE A 182 15.37 0.87 10.88
N GLY A 183 16.14 0.38 11.85
CA GLY A 183 16.97 1.23 12.70
C GLY A 183 16.12 2.15 13.57
N LYS A 184 16.08 3.45 13.23
CA LYS A 184 15.30 4.48 13.95
C LYS A 184 14.06 4.93 13.18
N GLN A 185 13.82 4.38 11.99
CA GLN A 185 12.74 4.79 11.11
C GLN A 185 11.64 3.73 11.12
N ASN A 186 10.41 4.19 11.23
CA ASN A 186 9.20 3.38 11.16
C ASN A 186 8.49 3.74 9.86
N MET A 187 7.93 2.75 9.17
CA MET A 187 7.18 2.97 7.94
C MET A 187 6.04 1.96 7.84
N ILE A 188 4.87 2.45 7.48
CA ILE A 188 3.70 1.68 7.10
C ILE A 188 3.57 1.78 5.58
N ASN A 189 3.53 0.64 4.91
CA ASN A 189 3.24 0.58 3.49
C ASN A 189 1.84 0.02 3.28
N VAL A 190 1.04 0.67 2.45
CA VAL A 190 -0.27 0.18 2.03
C VAL A 190 -0.23 0.02 0.52
N TYR A 191 -0.32 -1.22 0.05
CA TYR A 191 -0.13 -1.59 -1.35
C TYR A 191 -1.45 -1.77 -2.09
N TYR A 192 -1.42 -1.53 -3.40
CA TYR A 192 -2.57 -1.63 -4.29
C TYR A 192 -3.80 -0.88 -3.76
N CYS A 193 -3.57 0.34 -3.28
CA CYS A 193 -4.55 1.13 -2.53
C CYS A 193 -5.67 1.74 -3.38
N MET A 194 -5.59 1.60 -4.70
CA MET A 194 -6.53 2.22 -5.64
C MET A 194 -7.71 1.32 -6.03
N ASP A 195 -7.64 0.02 -5.70
CA ASP A 195 -8.60 -1.01 -6.13
C ASP A 195 -9.93 -0.94 -5.36
N ASP A 196 -9.89 -1.21 -4.05
CA ASP A 196 -11.05 -1.15 -3.18
C ASP A 196 -10.78 -0.25 -1.96
N VAL A 197 -11.66 0.74 -1.78
CA VAL A 197 -11.54 1.78 -0.74
C VAL A 197 -11.69 1.20 0.66
N GLU A 198 -12.62 0.27 0.86
CA GLU A 198 -12.92 -0.27 2.19
C GLU A 198 -11.88 -1.31 2.61
N ASP A 199 -11.40 -2.12 1.68
CA ASP A 199 -10.24 -2.98 1.89
C ASP A 199 -8.99 -2.16 2.21
N THR A 200 -8.77 -1.04 1.52
CA THR A 200 -7.65 -0.13 1.81
C THR A 200 -7.77 0.47 3.20
N LYS A 201 -8.95 0.97 3.58
CA LYS A 201 -9.20 1.44 4.96
C LYS A 201 -8.99 0.35 5.99
N ARG A 202 -9.40 -0.90 5.71
CA ARG A 202 -9.15 -2.05 6.58
C ARG A 202 -7.65 -2.29 6.78
N ASN A 203 -6.87 -2.25 5.70
CA ASN A 203 -5.42 -2.41 5.77
C ASN A 203 -4.77 -1.25 6.54
N ILE A 204 -5.25 -0.01 6.36
CA ILE A 204 -4.80 1.14 7.17
C ILE A 204 -5.03 0.88 8.66
N ARG A 205 -6.22 0.42 9.05
CA ARG A 205 -6.52 0.07 10.45
C ARG A 205 -5.57 -1.00 10.97
N HIS A 206 -5.38 -2.07 10.20
CA HIS A 206 -4.51 -3.20 10.55
C HIS A 206 -3.07 -2.74 10.82
N GLU A 207 -2.46 -2.02 9.87
CA GLU A 207 -1.06 -1.60 10.01
C GLU A 207 -0.88 -0.48 11.03
N LEU A 208 -1.88 0.38 11.23
CA LEU A 208 -1.83 1.37 12.30
C LEU A 208 -1.89 0.74 13.69
N LEU A 209 -2.64 -0.35 13.86
CA LEU A 209 -2.64 -1.09 15.12
C LEU A 209 -1.25 -1.68 15.41
N HIS A 210 -0.58 -2.27 14.42
CA HIS A 210 0.82 -2.70 14.54
C HIS A 210 1.73 -1.57 14.99
N TYR A 211 1.65 -0.42 14.31
CA TYR A 211 2.46 0.75 14.62
C TYR A 211 2.19 1.30 16.02
N PHE A 212 0.93 1.44 16.42
CA PHE A 212 0.55 1.98 17.73
C PHE A 212 1.01 1.06 18.87
N LEU A 213 0.78 -0.25 18.74
CA LEU A 213 1.25 -1.24 19.73
C LEU A 213 2.78 -1.23 19.84
N TYR A 214 3.49 -1.24 18.71
CA TYR A 214 4.95 -1.18 18.68
C TYR A 214 5.49 0.07 19.37
N MET A 215 4.94 1.24 19.05
CA MET A 215 5.38 2.50 19.63
C MET A 215 5.05 2.63 21.12
N SER A 216 4.02 1.93 21.59
CA SER A 216 3.70 1.79 23.02
C SER A 216 4.50 0.69 23.72
N GLY A 217 5.44 0.04 23.03
CA GLY A 217 6.28 -1.02 23.59
C GLY A 217 5.51 -2.32 23.89
N MET A 218 4.40 -2.54 23.20
CA MET A 218 3.54 -3.70 23.37
C MET A 218 3.81 -4.75 22.28
N LYS A 219 3.42 -5.99 22.54
CA LYS A 219 3.23 -7.05 21.55
C LYS A 219 2.39 -6.54 20.37
N TYR A 220 2.87 -6.76 19.16
CA TYR A 220 2.40 -6.11 17.93
C TYR A 220 2.54 -7.03 16.70
N LEU A 221 2.68 -8.34 16.87
CA LEU A 221 2.74 -9.28 15.77
C LEU A 221 1.33 -9.74 15.39
N ASP A 222 1.18 -10.18 14.14
CA ASP A 222 -0.08 -10.72 13.60
C ASP A 222 -0.63 -11.92 14.38
N GLU A 223 0.16 -12.54 15.27
CA GLU A 223 -0.20 -13.71 16.06
C GLU A 223 -0.38 -13.40 17.55
N ASP A 224 -0.28 -12.12 17.94
CA ASP A 224 -0.43 -11.68 19.33
C ASP A 224 -1.90 -11.44 19.72
N ALA A 225 -2.29 -11.87 20.92
CA ALA A 225 -3.68 -11.81 21.40
C ALA A 225 -4.24 -10.40 21.49
N ILE A 226 -3.42 -9.43 21.93
CA ILE A 226 -3.83 -8.02 22.00
C ILE A 226 -4.11 -7.46 20.60
N PHE A 227 -3.30 -7.82 19.63
CA PHE A 227 -3.47 -7.37 18.25
C PHE A 227 -4.76 -7.93 17.67
N HIS A 228 -4.98 -9.25 17.81
CA HIS A 228 -6.23 -9.91 17.40
C HIS A 228 -7.47 -9.30 18.06
N TYR A 229 -7.39 -9.01 19.35
CA TYR A 229 -8.48 -8.37 20.08
C TYR A 229 -8.83 -7.00 19.47
N LEU A 230 -7.84 -6.13 19.26
CA LEU A 230 -8.07 -4.81 18.67
C LEU A 230 -8.54 -4.91 17.21
N CYS A 231 -7.99 -5.84 16.43
CA CYS A 231 -8.46 -6.11 15.07
C CYS A 231 -9.94 -6.51 15.03
N GLY A 232 -10.41 -7.27 16.00
CA GLY A 232 -11.82 -7.64 16.14
C GLY A 232 -12.72 -6.45 16.50
N ILE A 233 -12.26 -5.54 17.37
CA ILE A 233 -13.00 -4.34 17.75
C ILE A 233 -13.14 -3.35 16.59
N TYR A 234 -12.09 -3.22 15.77
CA TYR A 234 -12.02 -2.22 14.70
C TYR A 234 -12.20 -2.78 13.29
N ASP A 235 -12.66 -4.02 13.15
CA ASP A 235 -12.86 -4.65 11.84
C ASP A 235 -11.61 -4.54 10.94
N ALA A 236 -10.43 -4.77 11.52
CA ALA A 236 -9.15 -4.65 10.84
C ALA A 236 -8.65 -5.98 10.27
N HIS A 237 -9.18 -7.11 10.80
CA HIS A 237 -8.81 -8.50 10.48
C HIS A 237 -7.33 -8.82 10.70
N ALA A 238 -7.03 -9.80 11.57
CA ALA A 238 -5.69 -10.35 11.67
C ALA A 238 -5.42 -11.36 10.53
N TYR A 239 -4.19 -11.41 10.03
CA TYR A 239 -3.84 -12.26 8.88
C TYR A 239 -3.28 -13.63 9.26
N LYS A 240 -2.79 -13.81 10.49
CA LYS A 240 -2.21 -15.06 10.96
C LYS A 240 -3.01 -15.62 12.12
N GLU A 241 -3.01 -16.94 12.23
CA GLU A 241 -3.58 -17.63 13.39
C GLU A 241 -2.67 -17.45 14.61
N MET A 242 -3.28 -17.38 15.79
CA MET A 242 -2.55 -17.32 17.06
C MET A 242 -2.04 -18.72 17.45
N GLY A 243 -0.90 -18.78 18.13
CA GLY A 243 -0.46 -19.98 18.83
C GLY A 243 -1.35 -20.29 20.05
N GLU A 244 -1.20 -21.49 20.65
CA GLU A 244 -2.05 -21.94 21.76
C GLU A 244 -2.05 -20.98 22.97
N GLU A 245 -0.88 -20.42 23.31
CA GLU A 245 -0.75 -19.49 24.44
C GLU A 245 -1.48 -18.17 24.18
N GLU A 246 -1.23 -17.53 23.03
CA GLU A 246 -1.88 -16.28 22.64
C GLU A 246 -3.40 -16.48 22.43
N GLN A 247 -3.82 -17.60 21.84
CA GLN A 247 -5.25 -17.96 21.76
C GLN A 247 -5.89 -18.04 23.15
N GLY A 248 -5.21 -18.63 24.13
CA GLY A 248 -5.67 -18.69 25.51
C GLY A 248 -5.78 -17.33 26.19
N LEU A 249 -4.91 -16.36 25.84
CA LEU A 249 -5.02 -14.98 26.30
C LEU A 249 -6.19 -14.24 25.62
N TYR A 250 -6.35 -14.42 24.31
CA TYR A 250 -7.44 -13.85 23.54
C TYR A 250 -8.81 -14.31 24.04
N ASP A 251 -8.98 -15.62 24.26
CA ASP A 251 -10.24 -16.21 24.76
C ASP A 251 -10.64 -15.61 26.13
N LYS A 252 -9.64 -15.31 26.97
CA LYS A 252 -9.87 -14.60 28.24
C LYS A 252 -10.25 -13.15 28.01
N LEU A 253 -9.57 -12.43 27.10
CA LEU A 253 -9.87 -11.02 26.80
C LEU A 253 -11.32 -10.84 26.34
N VAL A 254 -11.76 -11.64 25.36
CA VAL A 254 -13.12 -11.54 24.80
C VAL A 254 -14.21 -11.83 25.83
N PHE A 255 -13.89 -12.56 26.90
CA PHE A 255 -14.81 -12.84 27.99
C PHE A 255 -14.73 -11.82 29.13
N VAL A 256 -13.52 -11.47 29.57
CA VAL A 256 -13.27 -10.62 30.74
C VAL A 256 -13.71 -9.19 30.49
N ILE A 257 -13.40 -8.61 29.32
CA ILE A 257 -13.66 -7.19 29.08
C ILE A 257 -15.18 -6.88 29.10
N PRO A 258 -16.06 -7.64 28.42
CA PRO A 258 -17.50 -7.44 28.54
C PRO A 258 -18.04 -7.62 29.97
N GLU A 259 -17.51 -8.60 30.72
CA GLU A 259 -17.91 -8.83 32.11
C GLU A 259 -17.46 -7.70 33.05
N LEU A 260 -16.28 -7.10 32.80
CA LEU A 260 -15.84 -5.89 33.50
C LEU A 260 -16.78 -4.72 33.24
N GLU A 261 -17.17 -4.51 31.98
CA GLU A 261 -18.10 -3.44 31.60
C GLU A 261 -19.45 -3.61 32.31
N LYS A 262 -19.98 -4.84 32.29
CA LYS A 262 -21.25 -5.18 32.95
C LYS A 262 -21.18 -4.95 34.46
N LYS A 263 -20.15 -5.45 35.14
CA LYS A 263 -19.97 -5.23 36.59
C LYS A 263 -19.80 -3.76 36.94
N CYS A 264 -19.08 -2.99 36.12
CA CYS A 264 -18.95 -1.55 36.33
C CYS A 264 -20.31 -0.84 36.26
N LYS A 265 -21.19 -1.23 35.33
CA LYS A 265 -22.56 -0.72 35.23
C LYS A 265 -23.41 -1.13 36.44
N GLU A 266 -23.34 -2.40 36.87
CA GLU A 266 -24.09 -2.92 38.03
C GLU A 266 -23.69 -2.25 39.35
N LEU A 267 -22.40 -1.95 39.54
CA LEU A 267 -21.85 -1.35 40.76
C LEU A 267 -21.89 0.18 40.74
N ASN A 268 -22.42 0.80 39.68
CA ASN A 268 -22.42 2.24 39.46
C ASN A 268 -21.02 2.85 39.71
N CYS A 269 -20.00 2.23 39.09
CA CYS A 269 -18.62 2.66 39.23
C CYS A 269 -18.44 4.12 38.78
N LYS A 270 -17.43 4.80 39.35
CA LYS A 270 -17.06 6.15 38.93
C LYS A 270 -16.70 6.18 37.44
N ASP A 271 -16.94 7.32 36.80
CA ASP A 271 -16.54 7.58 35.42
C ASP A 271 -15.06 7.21 35.19
N GLY A 272 -14.78 6.49 34.11
CA GLY A 272 -13.44 6.03 33.74
C GLY A 272 -12.93 4.77 34.45
N ALA A 273 -13.62 4.26 35.47
CA ALA A 273 -13.17 3.05 36.19
C ALA A 273 -13.15 1.80 35.29
N PHE A 274 -14.09 1.67 34.36
CA PHE A 274 -14.09 0.59 33.37
C PHE A 274 -12.87 0.72 32.45
N ASN A 275 -12.67 1.89 31.83
CA ASN A 275 -11.56 2.14 30.90
C ASN A 275 -10.21 1.86 31.58
N ALA A 276 -10.01 2.32 32.81
CA ALA A 276 -8.79 2.05 33.56
C ALA A 276 -8.55 0.55 33.77
N ASN A 277 -9.57 -0.22 34.15
CA ASN A 277 -9.42 -1.67 34.32
C ASN A 277 -9.22 -2.41 32.99
N ARG A 278 -9.93 -2.00 31.93
CA ARG A 278 -9.76 -2.54 30.58
C ARG A 278 -8.34 -2.30 30.10
N ASP A 279 -7.84 -1.08 30.22
CA ASP A 279 -6.51 -0.71 29.76
C ASP A 279 -5.42 -1.48 30.52
N VAL A 280 -5.59 -1.70 31.83
CA VAL A 280 -4.64 -2.52 32.61
C VAL A 280 -4.64 -3.98 32.19
N VAL A 281 -5.81 -4.56 31.88
CA VAL A 281 -5.89 -5.92 31.34
C VAL A 281 -5.21 -6.01 29.98
N LEU A 282 -5.48 -5.05 29.08
CA LEU A 282 -4.85 -5.01 27.75
C LEU A 282 -3.34 -4.82 27.86
N MET A 283 -2.86 -3.92 28.72
CA MET A 283 -1.44 -3.72 28.98
C MET A 283 -0.76 -5.00 29.49
N ALA A 284 -1.42 -5.76 30.36
CA ALA A 284 -0.87 -7.02 30.86
C ALA A 284 -0.80 -8.11 29.77
N VAL A 285 -1.79 -8.22 28.88
CA VAL A 285 -1.75 -9.19 27.78
C VAL A 285 -0.74 -8.78 26.72
N GLY A 286 -0.65 -7.50 26.40
CA GLY A 286 0.25 -7.00 25.38
C GLY A 286 1.70 -6.81 25.82
N ASN A 287 2.11 -7.33 26.97
CA ASN A 287 3.50 -7.23 27.43
C ASN A 287 3.97 -8.54 28.04
N ASP A 288 5.28 -8.78 27.98
CA ASP A 288 5.88 -9.81 28.80
C ASP A 288 6.19 -9.28 30.20
N ARG A 289 5.92 -10.10 31.21
CA ARG A 289 6.06 -9.71 32.61
C ARG A 289 7.44 -9.12 32.89
N GLU A 290 8.50 -9.68 32.33
CA GLU A 290 9.89 -9.30 32.59
C GLU A 290 10.32 -8.01 31.90
N ASP A 291 9.67 -7.63 30.81
CA ASP A 291 9.97 -6.39 30.07
C ASP A 291 9.09 -5.22 30.50
N PHE A 292 7.94 -5.50 31.11
CA PHE A 292 7.03 -4.46 31.58
C PHE A 292 7.59 -3.72 32.81
N SER A 293 7.72 -2.39 32.71
CA SER A 293 8.36 -1.58 33.77
C SER A 293 7.63 -1.61 35.11
N ASN A 294 6.30 -1.75 35.10
CA ASN A 294 5.47 -1.74 36.30
C ASN A 294 4.89 -3.13 36.62
N LYS A 295 5.70 -3.97 37.30
CA LYS A 295 5.32 -5.36 37.65
C LYS A 295 4.03 -5.45 38.46
N GLU A 296 3.78 -4.51 39.36
CA GLU A 296 2.55 -4.50 40.18
C GLU A 296 1.30 -4.29 39.32
N LEU A 297 1.38 -3.39 38.33
CA LEU A 297 0.29 -3.14 37.39
C LEU A 297 0.05 -4.34 36.47
N PHE A 298 1.14 -4.98 36.01
CA PHE A 298 1.05 -6.23 35.24
C PHE A 298 0.35 -7.34 36.05
N ASP A 299 0.82 -7.58 37.27
CA ASP A 299 0.27 -8.63 38.15
C ASP A 299 -1.21 -8.35 38.49
N TYR A 300 -1.60 -7.07 38.63
CA TYR A 300 -3.00 -6.68 38.79
C TYR A 300 -3.83 -6.92 37.51
N GLY A 301 -3.32 -6.59 36.32
CA GLY A 301 -3.99 -6.87 35.05
C GLY A 301 -4.18 -8.37 34.82
N MET A 302 -3.14 -9.18 35.06
CA MET A 302 -3.23 -10.64 34.99
C MET A 302 -4.19 -11.22 36.03
N LYS A 303 -4.26 -10.63 37.22
CA LYS A 303 -5.28 -11.02 38.22
C LYS A 303 -6.68 -10.76 37.68
N LEU A 304 -6.96 -9.57 37.12
CA LEU A 304 -8.26 -9.25 36.54
C LEU A 304 -8.62 -10.18 35.38
N LEU A 305 -7.67 -10.47 34.49
CA LEU A 305 -7.84 -11.40 33.36
C LEU A 305 -8.25 -12.81 33.83
N ASN A 306 -7.74 -13.26 34.99
CA ASN A 306 -8.04 -14.58 35.53
C ASN A 306 -9.25 -14.62 36.48
N MET A 307 -9.86 -13.47 36.81
CA MET A 307 -10.93 -13.38 37.82
C MET A 307 -12.30 -13.91 37.36
N THR A 308 -12.51 -14.16 36.07
CA THR A 308 -13.82 -14.58 35.53
C THR A 308 -13.82 -15.99 34.95
N VAL A 309 -12.67 -16.59 34.67
CA VAL A 309 -12.58 -18.01 34.31
C VAL A 309 -12.71 -18.84 35.59
N LYS A 310 -13.94 -19.16 35.99
CA LYS A 310 -14.14 -20.31 36.87
C LYS A 310 -13.54 -21.50 36.15
N GLU A 311 -12.49 -22.08 36.72
CA GLU A 311 -11.99 -23.40 36.35
C GLU A 311 -13.19 -24.32 36.18
N LYS A 312 -13.49 -24.72 34.94
CA LYS A 312 -14.33 -25.89 34.72
C LYS A 312 -13.48 -27.06 35.20
N ALA A 313 -13.64 -27.38 36.48
CA ALA A 313 -13.16 -28.61 37.09
C ALA A 313 -13.79 -29.84 36.43
#